data_AF-R5XV94-F1
#
_entry.id   AF-R5XV94-F1
#
_cell.length_a   1.000
_cell.length_b   1.000
_cell.length_c   1.000
_cell.angle_alpha   90.00
_cell.angle_beta   90.00
_cell.angle_gamma   90.00
#
_symmetry.space_group_name_H-M   'P 1'
#
loop_
_entity.id
_entity.type
_entity.pdbx_description
1 polymer ?
#
loop_
_entity_poly.entity_id
_entity_poly.type
_entity_poly.pdbx_seq_one_letter_code
_entity_poly.pdbx_strand_id
1 'polypeptide(L)'
;MLNFYNQELQTRAKEYIEKIKNDSKKLDKENQKFIEDIFLTKKNETYYSYGGYLGSALTQELETKKDVKFNDIFPKSIYPALKLLMGEKFFKIFIEISKNITNYPFSSGCNRRMVRSKNYFNYINPLFNLLGNFVNLYFLNIDIITIIKREYEKGVYGIDNPYYIAYEIDNGNQKVIDLTYNNMKAIFISNNKELVELTGKLLLAAKLQEGVRQQICENMDGGLQENFEYMFKIIYDEGRKIVDYLVQNELKRGDSPTKYSELLHGIKRIEGIDYLVQILQALGKETLDRAAYYWEEMILKNLCLVIY
;
A
#
# COMPACT_ATOMS: atom_id res chain seq x y z
N MET A 1 -2.07 -10.22 16.42
CA MET A 1 -1.50 -9.43 17.54
C MET A 1 -0.87 -10.33 18.58
N LEU A 2 -0.03 -9.79 19.47
CA LEU A 2 0.61 -10.42 20.61
C LEU A 2 1.26 -11.79 20.31
N ASN A 3 1.83 -11.92 19.12
CA ASN A 3 2.50 -13.12 18.65
C ASN A 3 3.98 -12.79 18.44
N PHE A 4 4.82 -13.28 19.34
CA PHE A 4 6.26 -12.97 19.38
C PHE A 4 7.07 -14.26 19.35
N TYR A 5 8.23 -14.25 18.70
CA TYR A 5 9.16 -15.38 18.71
C TYR A 5 9.99 -15.46 20.00
N ASN A 6 10.21 -14.31 20.65
CA ASN A 6 10.95 -14.21 21.90
C ASN A 6 10.12 -14.77 23.08
N GLN A 7 10.71 -15.69 23.86
CA GLN A 7 10.04 -16.35 24.98
C GLN A 7 9.65 -15.40 26.12
N GLU A 8 10.46 -14.40 26.42
CA GLU A 8 10.14 -13.38 27.43
C GLU A 8 8.91 -12.57 27.02
N LEU A 9 8.85 -12.14 25.75
CA LEU A 9 7.68 -11.43 25.21
C LEU A 9 6.44 -12.32 25.19
N GLN A 10 6.57 -13.62 24.93
CA GLN A 10 5.44 -14.56 25.02
C GLN A 10 4.90 -14.67 26.46
N THR A 11 5.77 -14.75 27.46
CA THR A 11 5.37 -14.80 28.88
C THR A 11 4.68 -13.50 29.29
N ARG A 12 5.29 -12.35 28.99
CA ARG A 12 4.69 -11.02 29.23
C ARG A 12 3.35 -10.86 28.52
N ALA A 13 3.22 -11.38 27.30
CA ALA A 13 1.96 -11.32 26.55
C ALA A 13 0.86 -12.16 27.22
N LYS A 14 1.18 -13.35 27.76
CA LYS A 14 0.22 -14.17 28.53
C LYS A 14 -0.24 -13.44 29.79
N GLU A 15 0.69 -12.88 30.55
CA GLU A 15 0.38 -12.08 31.75
C GLU A 15 -0.49 -10.86 31.41
N TYR A 16 -0.15 -10.16 30.32
CA TYR A 16 -0.94 -9.05 29.81
C TYR A 16 -2.37 -9.46 29.45
N ILE A 17 -2.54 -10.58 28.73
CA ILE A 17 -3.87 -11.08 28.35
C ILE A 17 -4.69 -11.43 29.59
N GLU A 18 -4.11 -12.12 30.57
CA GLU A 18 -4.81 -12.46 31.81
C GLU A 18 -5.19 -11.20 32.62
N LYS A 19 -4.31 -10.19 32.65
CA LYS A 19 -4.65 -8.89 33.23
C LYS A 19 -5.83 -8.24 32.51
N ILE A 20 -5.81 -8.19 31.18
CA ILE A 20 -6.90 -7.59 30.37
C ILE A 20 -8.22 -8.32 30.59
N LYS A 21 -8.22 -9.66 30.59
CA LYS A 21 -9.43 -10.45 30.92
C LYS A 21 -9.96 -10.13 32.31
N ASN A 22 -9.08 -10.03 33.31
CA ASN A 22 -9.50 -9.68 34.67
C ASN A 22 -10.04 -8.25 34.79
N ASP A 23 -9.38 -7.28 34.16
CA ASP A 23 -9.85 -5.89 34.14
C ASP A 23 -11.17 -5.74 33.36
N SER A 24 -11.39 -6.56 32.34
CA SER A 24 -12.64 -6.56 31.55
C SER A 24 -13.88 -6.92 32.38
N LYS A 25 -13.73 -7.61 33.52
CA LYS A 25 -14.84 -7.95 34.44
C LYS A 25 -15.59 -6.72 34.97
N LYS A 26 -14.96 -5.54 34.93
CA LYS A 26 -15.55 -4.25 35.31
C LYS A 26 -16.43 -3.64 34.20
N LEU A 27 -16.34 -4.16 32.97
CA LEU A 27 -17.11 -3.73 31.81
C LEU A 27 -18.42 -4.53 31.71
N ASP A 28 -19.32 -4.12 30.83
CA ASP A 28 -20.54 -4.89 30.55
C ASP A 28 -20.26 -6.25 29.88
N LYS A 29 -21.29 -7.09 29.77
CA LYS A 29 -21.19 -8.44 29.21
C LYS A 29 -20.77 -8.45 27.74
N GLU A 30 -21.13 -7.43 26.97
CA GLU A 30 -20.78 -7.35 25.54
C GLU A 30 -19.29 -7.11 25.37
N ASN A 31 -18.73 -6.18 26.15
CA ASN A 31 -17.30 -5.90 26.20
C ASN A 31 -16.49 -7.11 26.73
N GLN A 32 -16.97 -7.78 27.77
CA GLN A 32 -16.33 -9.00 28.28
C GLN A 32 -16.26 -10.07 27.20
N LYS A 33 -17.38 -10.33 26.52
CA LYS A 33 -17.43 -11.31 25.42
C LYS A 33 -16.48 -10.93 24.27
N PHE A 34 -16.43 -9.65 23.90
CA PHE A 34 -15.49 -9.19 22.88
C PHE A 34 -14.03 -9.48 23.28
N ILE A 35 -13.64 -9.22 24.53
CA ILE A 35 -12.29 -9.52 25.03
C ILE A 35 -12.01 -11.04 25.04
N GLU A 36 -13.00 -11.87 25.39
CA GLU A 36 -12.85 -13.32 25.32
C GLU A 36 -12.64 -13.80 23.87
N ASP A 37 -13.51 -13.36 22.96
CA ASP A 37 -13.51 -13.77 21.55
C ASP A 37 -12.26 -13.27 20.81
N ILE A 38 -11.74 -12.07 21.15
CA ILE A 38 -10.55 -11.52 20.49
C ILE A 38 -9.28 -12.31 20.85
N PHE A 39 -9.25 -12.96 22.01
CA PHE A 39 -8.14 -13.83 22.43
C PHE A 39 -8.42 -15.32 22.22
N LEU A 40 -9.53 -15.68 21.56
CA LEU A 40 -9.85 -17.08 21.26
C LEU A 40 -8.93 -17.63 20.17
N THR A 41 -8.23 -18.72 20.47
CA THR A 41 -7.25 -19.35 19.55
C THR A 41 -7.70 -20.69 19.00
N LYS A 42 -8.82 -21.24 19.48
CA LYS A 42 -9.36 -22.52 19.00
C LYS A 42 -10.88 -22.54 19.05
N LYS A 43 -11.52 -22.94 17.96
CA LYS A 43 -12.96 -23.25 17.91
C LYS A 43 -13.22 -24.31 16.86
N ASN A 44 -14.05 -25.31 17.18
CA ASN A 44 -14.40 -26.41 16.28
C ASN A 44 -13.16 -27.02 15.60
N GLU A 45 -12.16 -27.39 16.40
CA GLU A 45 -10.87 -27.97 15.95
C GLU A 45 -10.00 -27.07 15.05
N THR A 46 -10.48 -25.89 14.68
CA THR A 46 -9.72 -24.91 13.90
C THR A 46 -8.93 -23.99 14.83
N TYR A 47 -7.66 -23.79 14.52
CA TYR A 47 -6.78 -22.86 15.24
C TYR A 47 -6.80 -21.47 14.60
N TYR A 48 -6.80 -20.45 15.44
CA TYR A 48 -6.82 -19.05 15.04
C TYR A 48 -5.71 -18.28 15.75
N SER A 49 -5.18 -17.26 15.08
CA SER A 49 -4.41 -16.21 15.74
C SER A 49 -5.34 -15.30 16.57
N TYR A 50 -4.78 -14.55 17.52
CA TYR A 50 -5.57 -13.54 18.25
C TYR A 50 -6.18 -12.51 17.30
N GLY A 51 -7.50 -12.33 17.41
CA GLY A 51 -8.36 -11.53 16.53
C GLY A 51 -8.84 -12.29 15.27
N GLY A 52 -8.18 -13.39 14.90
CA GLY A 52 -8.47 -14.14 13.67
C GLY A 52 -9.83 -14.83 13.70
N TYR A 53 -10.20 -15.42 14.84
CA TYR A 53 -11.54 -16.01 15.01
C TYR A 53 -12.64 -14.95 14.85
N LEU A 54 -12.52 -13.83 15.58
CA LEU A 54 -13.53 -12.77 15.56
C LEU A 54 -13.68 -12.13 14.18
N GLY A 55 -12.56 -11.86 13.49
CA GLY A 55 -12.59 -11.36 12.11
C GLY A 55 -13.27 -12.33 11.13
N SER A 56 -13.01 -13.64 11.27
CA SER A 56 -13.66 -14.68 10.46
C SER A 56 -15.17 -14.75 10.74
N ALA A 57 -15.56 -14.76 12.02
CA ALA A 57 -16.96 -14.80 12.43
C ALA A 57 -17.75 -13.58 11.92
N LEU A 58 -17.17 -12.38 12.05
CA LEU A 58 -17.78 -11.14 11.52
C LEU A 58 -17.89 -11.15 10.00
N THR A 59 -16.89 -11.70 9.29
CA THR A 59 -16.95 -11.85 7.83
C THR A 59 -18.13 -12.73 7.42
N GLN A 60 -18.34 -13.85 8.12
CA GLN A 60 -19.47 -14.74 7.86
C GLN A 60 -20.82 -14.08 8.21
N GLU A 61 -20.90 -13.37 9.34
CA GLU A 61 -22.11 -12.67 9.77
C GLU A 61 -22.54 -11.57 8.78
N LEU A 62 -21.57 -10.85 8.22
CA LEU A 62 -21.81 -9.68 7.39
C LEU A 62 -21.84 -9.98 5.88
N GLU A 63 -21.64 -11.22 5.46
CA GLU A 63 -21.53 -11.63 4.04
C GLU A 63 -22.75 -11.22 3.20
N THR A 64 -23.95 -11.35 3.76
CA THR A 64 -25.20 -11.02 3.04
C THR A 64 -25.59 -9.55 3.14
N LYS A 65 -24.89 -8.76 3.95
CA LYS A 65 -25.20 -7.35 4.18
C LYS A 65 -24.62 -6.49 3.05
N LYS A 66 -25.51 -5.93 2.23
CA LYS A 66 -25.14 -5.15 1.03
C LYS A 66 -24.25 -3.93 1.31
N ASP A 67 -24.43 -3.27 2.45
CA ASP A 67 -23.76 -2.02 2.79
C ASP A 67 -23.26 -2.05 4.23
N VAL A 68 -22.12 -2.72 4.45
CA VAL A 68 -21.48 -2.80 5.75
C VAL A 68 -20.80 -1.47 6.06
N LYS A 69 -21.06 -0.97 7.27
CA LYS A 69 -20.48 0.25 7.84
C LYS A 69 -19.45 -0.09 8.89
N PHE A 70 -18.59 0.88 9.21
CA PHE A 70 -17.61 0.75 10.30
C PHE A 70 -18.23 0.27 11.62
N ASN A 71 -19.37 0.84 12.02
CA ASN A 71 -20.04 0.50 13.28
C ASN A 71 -20.65 -0.92 13.27
N ASP A 72 -20.76 -1.58 12.12
CA ASP A 72 -21.17 -2.99 12.06
C ASP A 72 -20.02 -3.92 12.46
N ILE A 73 -18.76 -3.48 12.29
CA ILE A 73 -17.55 -4.23 12.65
C ILE A 73 -17.12 -3.85 14.07
N PHE A 74 -17.13 -2.55 14.38
CA PHE A 74 -16.74 -2.01 15.69
C PHE A 74 -17.85 -1.11 16.24
N PRO A 75 -18.93 -1.68 16.81
CA PRO A 75 -20.01 -0.91 17.39
C PRO A 75 -19.51 -0.08 18.58
N LYS A 76 -20.18 1.06 18.86
CA LYS A 76 -19.76 1.95 19.96
C LYS A 76 -19.82 1.28 21.34
N SER A 77 -20.67 0.27 21.49
CA SER A 77 -20.81 -0.53 22.72
C SER A 77 -19.48 -1.17 23.14
N ILE A 78 -18.65 -1.61 22.20
CA ILE A 78 -17.36 -2.28 22.51
C ILE A 78 -16.16 -1.31 22.66
N TYR A 79 -16.39 0.01 22.58
CA TYR A 79 -15.30 0.98 22.72
C TYR A 79 -14.54 0.88 24.06
N PRO A 80 -15.20 0.59 25.21
CA PRO A 80 -14.48 0.33 26.46
C PRO A 80 -13.47 -0.82 26.34
N ALA A 81 -13.81 -1.93 25.67
CA ALA A 81 -12.90 -3.04 25.43
C ALA A 81 -11.73 -2.65 24.52
N LEU A 82 -11.98 -1.88 23.45
CA LEU A 82 -10.91 -1.36 22.58
C LEU A 82 -9.93 -0.47 23.36
N LYS A 83 -10.45 0.45 24.18
CA LYS A 83 -9.64 1.30 25.06
C LYS A 83 -8.84 0.50 26.07
N LEU A 84 -9.40 -0.58 26.62
CA LEU A 84 -8.68 -1.47 27.52
C LEU A 84 -7.52 -2.16 26.81
N LEU A 85 -7.70 -2.56 25.54
CA LEU A 85 -6.70 -3.28 24.74
C LEU A 85 -5.51 -2.42 24.28
N MET A 86 -5.74 -1.14 23.95
CA MET A 86 -4.72 -0.28 23.32
C MET A 86 -4.53 1.08 24.00
N GLY A 87 -5.26 1.37 25.07
CA GLY A 87 -5.25 2.68 25.73
C GLY A 87 -5.99 3.78 24.96
N GLU A 88 -6.29 4.88 25.65
CA GLU A 88 -7.08 6.01 25.11
C GLU A 88 -6.40 6.71 23.92
N LYS A 89 -5.08 6.87 23.95
CA LYS A 89 -4.33 7.53 22.87
C LYS A 89 -4.46 6.76 21.56
N PHE A 90 -4.09 5.48 21.56
CA PHE A 90 -4.17 4.67 20.34
C PHE A 90 -5.60 4.37 19.93
N PHE A 91 -6.55 4.29 20.86
CA PHE A 91 -7.96 4.16 20.53
C PHE A 91 -8.46 5.34 19.67
N LYS A 92 -8.13 6.59 20.03
CA LYS A 92 -8.51 7.77 19.23
C LYS A 92 -7.94 7.70 17.82
N ILE A 93 -6.64 7.41 17.71
CA ILE A 93 -5.93 7.28 16.43
C ILE A 93 -6.53 6.15 15.58
N PHE A 94 -6.79 4.99 16.19
CA PHE A 94 -7.41 3.84 15.54
C PHE A 94 -8.76 4.20 14.93
N ILE A 95 -9.62 4.92 15.67
CA ILE A 95 -10.94 5.34 15.18
C ILE A 95 -10.81 6.30 13.99
N GLU A 96 -9.89 7.27 14.04
CA GLU A 96 -9.68 8.23 12.96
C GLU A 96 -9.17 7.58 11.68
N ILE A 97 -8.15 6.72 11.78
CA ILE A 97 -7.65 5.95 10.64
C ILE A 97 -8.75 5.02 10.08
N SER A 98 -9.49 4.34 10.94
CA SER A 98 -10.54 3.40 10.53
C SER A 98 -11.68 4.07 9.77
N LYS A 99 -12.03 5.32 10.10
CA LYS A 99 -13.01 6.11 9.34
C LYS A 99 -12.54 6.44 7.93
N ASN A 100 -11.23 6.61 7.74
CA ASN A 100 -10.63 6.94 6.46
C ASN A 100 -10.17 5.72 5.65
N ILE A 101 -10.30 4.50 6.20
CA ILE A 101 -9.73 3.29 5.60
C ILE A 101 -10.21 3.02 4.17
N THR A 102 -11.45 3.42 3.85
CA THR A 102 -12.09 3.23 2.54
C THR A 102 -11.47 4.08 1.42
N ASN A 103 -10.69 5.10 1.79
CA ASN A 103 -9.93 5.92 0.83
C ASN A 103 -8.67 5.18 0.32
N TYR A 104 -8.26 4.09 0.97
CA TYR A 104 -7.09 3.31 0.63
C TYR A 104 -7.48 1.97 0.00
N PRO A 105 -6.61 1.36 -0.82
CA PRO A 105 -6.87 0.03 -1.37
C PRO A 105 -6.98 -1.02 -0.26
N PHE A 106 -7.96 -1.92 -0.36
CA PHE A 106 -8.08 -3.04 0.57
C PHE A 106 -7.24 -4.26 0.16
N SER A 107 -6.81 -4.33 -1.10
CA SER A 107 -5.90 -5.36 -1.59
C SER A 107 -4.46 -5.14 -1.11
N SER A 108 -3.79 -6.24 -0.75
CA SER A 108 -2.45 -6.25 -0.19
C SER A 108 -1.49 -7.14 -0.97
N GLY A 109 -0.19 -7.03 -0.69
CA GLY A 109 0.88 -7.84 -1.32
C GLY A 109 1.52 -7.17 -2.53
N CYS A 110 2.44 -7.91 -3.18
CA CYS A 110 3.22 -7.42 -4.32
C CYS A 110 2.40 -7.35 -5.63
N ASN A 111 1.34 -8.16 -5.74
CA ASN A 111 0.43 -8.18 -6.89
C ASN A 111 -0.86 -7.39 -6.62
N ARG A 112 -0.84 -6.47 -5.64
CA ARG A 112 -2.04 -5.73 -5.24
C ARG A 112 -2.52 -4.87 -6.41
N ARG A 113 -3.84 -4.79 -6.56
CA ARG A 113 -4.49 -3.82 -7.44
C ARG A 113 -4.93 -2.63 -6.62
N MET A 114 -5.14 -1.46 -7.23
CA MET A 114 -5.67 -0.29 -6.52
C MET A 114 -7.20 -0.32 -6.42
N VAL A 115 -7.75 -1.42 -5.90
CA VAL A 115 -9.20 -1.56 -5.75
C VAL A 115 -9.63 -0.97 -4.41
N ARG A 116 -10.60 -0.06 -4.45
CA ARG A 116 -11.20 0.59 -3.29
C ARG A 116 -12.68 0.24 -3.22
N SER A 117 -13.25 0.32 -2.03
CA SER A 117 -14.68 0.14 -1.83
C SER A 117 -15.19 1.04 -0.72
N LYS A 118 -16.42 1.54 -0.86
CA LYS A 118 -17.10 2.24 0.25
C LYS A 118 -17.67 1.25 1.29
N ASN A 119 -17.77 -0.03 0.93
CA ASN A 119 -18.31 -1.08 1.79
C ASN A 119 -17.19 -1.62 2.71
N TYR A 120 -17.38 -1.45 4.02
CA TYR A 120 -16.43 -1.84 5.06
C TYR A 120 -16.18 -3.35 5.15
N PHE A 121 -17.04 -4.17 4.55
CA PHE A 121 -16.84 -5.62 4.45
C PHE A 121 -15.45 -5.97 3.90
N ASN A 122 -15.01 -5.26 2.85
CA ASN A 122 -13.70 -5.48 2.22
C ASN A 122 -12.52 -5.09 3.13
N TYR A 123 -12.80 -4.36 4.20
CA TYR A 123 -11.81 -3.81 5.13
C TYR A 123 -11.81 -4.52 6.49
N ILE A 124 -12.62 -5.56 6.72
CA ILE A 124 -12.61 -6.32 7.98
C ILE A 124 -11.19 -6.77 8.32
N ASN A 125 -10.52 -7.50 7.42
CA ASN A 125 -9.16 -7.97 7.66
C ASN A 125 -8.14 -6.82 7.83
N PRO A 126 -8.09 -5.79 6.95
CA PRO A 126 -7.28 -4.59 7.18
C PRO A 126 -7.49 -3.92 8.55
N LEU A 127 -8.73 -3.81 9.02
CA LEU A 127 -9.05 -3.19 10.29
C LEU A 127 -8.62 -4.05 11.50
N PHE A 128 -8.78 -5.37 11.42
CA PHE A 128 -8.28 -6.27 12.46
C PHE A 128 -6.74 -6.30 12.52
N ASN A 129 -6.07 -6.17 11.38
CA ASN A 129 -4.62 -5.97 11.34
C ASN A 129 -4.22 -4.62 11.99
N LEU A 130 -4.94 -3.54 11.69
CA LEU A 130 -4.71 -2.23 12.29
C LEU A 130 -4.93 -2.24 13.81
N LEU A 131 -6.02 -2.86 14.27
CA LEU A 131 -6.29 -3.09 15.69
C LEU A 131 -5.12 -3.83 16.33
N GLY A 132 -4.71 -4.93 15.71
CA GLY A 132 -3.63 -5.75 16.23
C GLY A 132 -2.29 -5.01 16.33
N ASN A 133 -2.00 -4.14 15.37
CA ASN A 133 -0.80 -3.29 15.39
C ASN A 133 -0.85 -2.32 16.58
N PHE A 134 -1.98 -1.65 16.84
CA PHE A 134 -2.09 -0.74 17.99
C PHE A 134 -2.04 -1.47 19.34
N VAL A 135 -2.62 -2.66 19.44
CA VAL A 135 -2.49 -3.50 20.65
C VAL A 135 -1.03 -3.89 20.88
N ASN A 136 -0.30 -4.26 19.83
CA ASN A 136 1.14 -4.55 19.92
C ASN A 136 1.94 -3.33 20.39
N LEU A 137 1.70 -2.15 19.80
CA LEU A 137 2.40 -0.92 20.17
C LEU A 137 2.14 -0.54 21.63
N TYR A 138 0.89 -0.68 22.08
CA TYR A 138 0.52 -0.43 23.47
C TYR A 138 1.19 -1.40 24.44
N PHE A 139 1.14 -2.71 24.13
CA PHE A 139 1.78 -3.75 24.94
C PHE A 139 3.30 -3.56 25.07
N LEU A 140 3.96 -3.18 23.97
CA LEU A 140 5.40 -2.96 23.91
C LEU A 140 5.83 -1.58 24.43
N ASN A 141 4.88 -0.68 24.68
CA ASN A 141 5.13 0.73 25.00
C ASN A 141 6.02 1.43 23.95
N ILE A 142 5.74 1.21 22.67
CA ILE A 142 6.48 1.76 21.54
C ILE A 142 5.77 3.01 21.01
N ASP A 143 6.51 4.11 20.90
CA ASP A 143 6.02 5.36 20.29
C ASP A 143 6.38 5.47 18.79
N ILE A 144 5.83 6.49 18.13
CA ILE A 144 6.01 6.69 16.68
C ILE A 144 7.47 6.95 16.28
N ILE A 145 8.26 7.62 17.12
CA ILE A 145 9.66 7.95 16.82
C ILE A 145 10.49 6.67 16.87
N THR A 146 10.23 5.80 17.85
CA THR A 146 10.85 4.49 17.95
C THR A 146 10.55 3.62 16.72
N ILE A 147 9.32 3.68 16.18
CA ILE A 147 8.94 2.98 14.94
C ILE A 147 9.80 3.49 13.77
N ILE A 148 9.82 4.81 13.55
CA ILE A 148 10.48 5.41 12.39
C ILE A 148 11.98 5.17 12.41
N LYS A 149 12.61 5.30 13.59
CA LYS A 149 14.05 5.04 13.77
C LYS A 149 14.40 3.55 13.83
N ARG A 150 13.40 2.68 13.93
CA ARG A 150 13.56 1.23 14.12
C ARG A 150 14.36 0.88 15.39
N GLU A 151 14.17 1.67 16.45
CA GLU A 151 14.86 1.54 17.74
C GLU A 151 14.11 0.58 18.69
N TYR A 152 13.77 -0.62 18.21
CA TYR A 152 13.08 -1.65 18.99
C TYR A 152 13.79 -3.00 18.90
N GLU A 153 13.47 -3.91 19.83
CA GLU A 153 14.13 -5.21 19.95
C GLU A 153 14.05 -6.04 18.66
N LYS A 154 15.15 -6.73 18.33
CA LYS A 154 15.19 -7.67 17.20
C LYS A 154 14.19 -8.81 17.43
N GLY A 155 13.46 -9.18 16.38
CA GLY A 155 12.46 -10.25 16.44
C GLY A 155 11.05 -9.77 16.75
N VAL A 156 10.85 -8.46 16.94
CA VAL A 156 9.51 -7.87 16.96
C VAL A 156 9.10 -7.49 15.54
N TYR A 157 8.18 -8.28 14.98
CA TYR A 157 7.66 -8.11 13.62
C TYR A 157 6.28 -7.44 13.64
N GLY A 158 5.91 -6.78 12.54
CA GLY A 158 4.59 -6.15 12.40
C GLY A 158 4.39 -4.89 13.25
N ILE A 159 5.48 -4.20 13.61
CA ILE A 159 5.44 -2.88 14.26
C ILE A 159 5.25 -1.75 13.24
N ASP A 160 5.74 -1.96 12.01
CA ASP A 160 5.62 -0.95 10.96
C ASP A 160 4.15 -0.58 10.74
N ASN A 161 3.85 0.71 10.88
CA ASN A 161 2.48 1.22 10.88
C ASN A 161 2.41 2.51 10.06
N PRO A 162 2.42 2.40 8.72
CA PRO A 162 2.40 3.55 7.84
C PRO A 162 1.13 4.40 7.99
N TYR A 163 0.02 3.82 8.48
CA TYR A 163 -1.19 4.58 8.79
C TYR A 163 -1.03 5.47 10.02
N TYR A 164 -0.33 5.00 11.06
CA TYR A 164 -0.03 5.83 12.24
C TYR A 164 0.97 6.94 11.89
N ILE A 165 1.99 6.64 11.07
CA ILE A 165 2.91 7.66 10.56
C ILE A 165 2.15 8.71 9.74
N ALA A 166 1.30 8.28 8.80
CA ALA A 166 0.47 9.18 7.99
C ALA A 166 -0.46 10.06 8.84
N TYR A 167 -1.07 9.48 9.88
CA TYR A 167 -1.87 10.23 10.85
C TYR A 167 -1.07 11.35 11.52
N GLU A 168 0.16 11.07 11.96
CA GLU A 168 1.00 12.09 12.60
C GLU A 168 1.48 13.17 11.62
N ILE A 169 1.73 12.81 10.37
CA ILE A 169 2.02 13.77 9.28
C ILE A 169 0.82 14.71 9.09
N ASP A 170 -0.39 14.16 8.97
CA ASP A 170 -1.61 14.94 8.72
C ASP A 170 -1.96 15.87 9.90
N ASN A 171 -1.51 15.52 11.11
CA ASN A 171 -1.64 16.35 12.30
C ASN A 171 -0.48 17.34 12.50
N GLY A 172 0.43 17.47 11.52
CA GLY A 172 1.50 18.47 11.52
C GLY A 172 2.63 18.18 12.51
N ASN A 173 2.87 16.91 12.86
CA ASN A 173 3.99 16.54 13.70
C ASN A 173 5.30 16.78 12.92
N GLN A 174 6.02 17.87 13.19
CA GLN A 174 7.23 18.21 12.42
C GLN A 174 8.33 17.16 12.57
N LYS A 175 8.53 16.62 13.78
CA LYS A 175 9.49 15.54 14.04
C LYS A 175 9.13 14.26 13.26
N VAL A 176 7.81 14.02 13.17
CA VAL A 176 7.12 13.23 12.13
C VAL A 176 7.78 13.28 10.76
N ILE A 177 7.49 14.43 10.16
CA ILE A 177 7.74 14.83 8.79
C ILE A 177 9.24 14.80 8.47
N ASP A 178 10.08 15.35 9.34
CA ASP A 178 11.53 15.42 9.14
C ASP A 178 12.20 14.03 9.04
N LEU A 179 11.64 13.03 9.73
CA LEU A 179 12.16 11.65 9.73
C LEU A 179 11.48 10.75 8.69
N THR A 180 10.40 11.22 8.04
CA THR A 180 9.52 10.41 7.19
C THR A 180 10.08 10.11 5.81
N TYR A 181 11.18 10.73 5.39
CA TYR A 181 11.77 10.52 4.06
C TYR A 181 11.96 9.04 3.67
N ASN A 182 12.13 8.14 4.66
CA ASN A 182 12.29 6.70 4.44
C ASN A 182 10.97 5.88 4.48
N ASN A 183 9.82 6.49 4.75
CA ASN A 183 8.50 5.84 4.86
C ASN A 183 7.57 6.26 3.72
N MET A 184 7.93 5.88 2.49
CA MET A 184 7.20 6.25 1.25
C MET A 184 5.70 5.94 1.34
N LYS A 185 5.34 4.78 1.90
CA LYS A 185 3.93 4.39 2.05
C LYS A 185 3.12 5.36 2.93
N ALA A 186 3.71 5.88 4.00
CA ALA A 186 3.06 6.84 4.88
C ALA A 186 2.82 8.17 4.16
N ILE A 187 3.78 8.63 3.35
CA ILE A 187 3.63 9.85 2.52
C ILE A 187 2.42 9.70 1.59
N PHE A 188 2.31 8.57 0.89
CA PHE A 188 1.21 8.33 -0.05
C PHE A 188 -0.16 8.12 0.62
N ILE A 189 -0.20 7.64 1.87
CA ILE A 189 -1.43 7.57 2.67
C ILE A 189 -1.84 8.95 3.18
N SER A 190 -0.88 9.81 3.51
CA SER A 190 -1.11 11.14 4.08
C SER A 190 -1.76 12.12 3.08
N ASN A 191 -2.44 13.12 3.62
CA ASN A 191 -2.99 14.24 2.88
C ASN A 191 -1.96 15.35 2.60
N ASN A 192 -0.70 15.19 3.03
CA ASN A 192 0.34 16.20 2.87
C ASN A 192 0.87 16.28 1.42
N LYS A 193 0.33 17.22 0.64
CA LYS A 193 0.69 17.42 -0.78
C LYS A 193 2.12 17.89 -0.98
N GLU A 194 2.65 18.69 -0.06
CA GLU A 194 4.04 19.15 -0.13
C GLU A 194 5.01 17.98 -0.10
N LEU A 195 4.81 17.01 0.81
CA LEU A 195 5.64 15.79 0.86
C LEU A 195 5.50 14.96 -0.41
N VAL A 196 4.29 14.80 -0.95
CA VAL A 196 4.05 14.07 -2.21
C VAL A 196 4.76 14.76 -3.38
N GLU A 197 4.71 16.09 -3.46
CA GLU A 197 5.41 16.87 -4.47
C GLU A 197 6.94 16.73 -4.35
N LEU A 198 7.47 16.78 -3.12
CA LEU A 198 8.89 16.56 -2.84
C LEU A 198 9.30 15.14 -3.24
N THR A 199 8.47 14.12 -2.98
CA THR A 199 8.70 12.75 -3.45
C THR A 199 8.71 12.66 -4.98
N GLY A 200 7.85 13.41 -5.67
CA GLY A 200 7.86 13.51 -7.13
C GLY A 200 9.15 14.14 -7.67
N LYS A 201 9.62 15.24 -7.06
CA LYS A 201 10.91 15.87 -7.39
C LYS A 201 12.09 14.93 -7.14
N LEU A 202 12.03 14.18 -6.03
CA LEU A 202 13.02 13.17 -5.71
C LEU A 202 13.08 12.06 -6.77
N LEU A 203 11.92 11.54 -7.21
CA LEU A 203 11.85 10.52 -8.25
C LEU A 203 12.60 10.96 -9.53
N LEU A 204 12.38 12.20 -9.95
CA LEU A 204 13.06 12.80 -11.11
C LEU A 204 14.58 12.98 -10.90
N ALA A 205 14.99 13.35 -9.69
CA ALA A 205 16.39 13.55 -9.32
C ALA A 205 17.17 12.24 -9.14
N ALA A 206 16.49 11.14 -8.79
CA ALA A 206 17.06 9.86 -8.43
C ALA A 206 17.65 9.05 -9.62
N LYS A 207 18.19 9.70 -10.67
CA LYS A 207 18.62 9.07 -11.94
C LYS A 207 19.55 7.87 -11.79
N LEU A 208 20.44 7.86 -10.81
CA LEU A 208 21.38 6.74 -10.55
C LEU A 208 21.07 5.96 -9.26
N GLN A 209 19.94 6.22 -8.62
CA GLN A 209 19.57 5.61 -7.34
C GLN A 209 18.34 4.70 -7.53
N GLU A 210 18.56 3.52 -8.11
CA GLU A 210 17.50 2.53 -8.37
C GLU A 210 16.72 2.19 -7.10
N GLY A 211 17.41 2.00 -5.97
CA GLY A 211 16.75 1.70 -4.69
C GLY A 211 15.72 2.76 -4.27
N VAL A 212 16.01 4.06 -4.50
CA VAL A 212 15.06 5.14 -4.19
C VAL A 212 13.85 5.10 -5.12
N ARG A 213 14.09 4.90 -6.43
CA ARG A 213 13.00 4.76 -7.41
C ARG A 213 12.09 3.58 -7.07
N GLN A 214 12.68 2.44 -6.73
CA GLN A 214 11.96 1.24 -6.34
C GLN A 214 11.10 1.50 -5.09
N GLN A 215 11.67 2.11 -4.04
CA GLN A 215 10.92 2.45 -2.83
C GLN A 215 9.71 3.37 -3.10
N ILE A 216 9.83 4.31 -4.03
CA ILE A 216 8.72 5.19 -4.43
C ILE A 216 7.66 4.40 -5.21
N CYS A 217 8.06 3.73 -6.29
CA CYS A 217 7.15 3.04 -7.20
C CYS A 217 6.45 1.84 -6.55
N GLU A 218 7.10 1.14 -5.61
CA GLU A 218 6.51 0.02 -4.87
C GLU A 218 5.47 0.45 -3.83
N ASN A 219 5.34 1.75 -3.54
CA ASN A 219 4.47 2.26 -2.48
C ASN A 219 3.42 3.27 -2.94
N MET A 220 3.60 3.93 -4.10
CA MET A 220 2.71 5.00 -4.58
C MET A 220 1.24 4.57 -4.79
N ASP A 221 1.01 3.28 -5.04
CA ASP A 221 -0.30 2.68 -5.23
C ASP A 221 -1.01 2.31 -3.92
N GLY A 222 -0.31 2.38 -2.78
CA GLY A 222 -0.79 1.93 -1.48
C GLY A 222 -1.58 2.97 -0.66
N GLY A 223 -1.80 4.16 -1.21
CA GLY A 223 -2.37 5.30 -0.50
C GLY A 223 -3.57 5.96 -1.19
N LEU A 224 -3.67 7.28 -1.07
CA LEU A 224 -4.74 8.08 -1.68
C LEU A 224 -4.68 8.02 -3.21
N GLN A 225 -5.84 8.04 -3.85
CA GLN A 225 -5.94 7.95 -5.31
C GLN A 225 -5.24 9.13 -6.01
N GLU A 226 -5.50 10.35 -5.55
CA GLU A 226 -4.89 11.57 -6.10
C GLU A 226 -3.35 11.59 -5.97
N ASN A 227 -2.81 11.01 -4.88
CA ASN A 227 -1.37 10.90 -4.70
C ASN A 227 -0.77 9.93 -5.72
N PHE A 228 -1.44 8.80 -5.98
CA PHE A 228 -1.05 7.88 -7.05
C PHE A 228 -1.12 8.56 -8.42
N GLU A 229 -2.23 9.23 -8.74
CA GLU A 229 -2.43 9.89 -10.04
C GLU A 229 -1.33 10.92 -10.33
N TYR A 230 -0.93 11.71 -9.33
CA TYR A 230 0.19 12.63 -9.44
C TYR A 230 1.51 11.92 -9.75
N MET A 231 1.88 10.89 -8.98
CA MET A 231 3.12 10.15 -9.19
C MET A 231 3.14 9.38 -10.51
N PHE A 232 2.01 8.77 -10.86
CA PHE A 232 1.84 8.04 -12.11
C PHE A 232 1.95 8.98 -13.32
N LYS A 233 1.41 10.21 -13.22
CA LYS A 233 1.57 11.23 -14.26
C LYS A 233 3.04 11.56 -14.50
N ILE A 234 3.85 11.73 -13.45
CA ILE A 234 5.29 11.97 -13.60
C ILE A 234 5.95 10.84 -14.37
N ILE A 235 5.69 9.59 -13.98
CA ILE A 235 6.26 8.40 -14.64
C ILE A 235 5.80 8.31 -16.09
N TYR A 236 4.51 8.54 -16.35
CA TYR A 236 3.95 8.50 -17.69
C TYR A 236 4.56 9.59 -18.58
N ASP A 237 4.62 10.83 -18.12
CA ASP A 237 5.15 11.96 -18.90
C ASP A 237 6.65 11.78 -19.20
N GLU A 238 7.47 11.31 -18.24
CA GLU A 238 8.87 11.00 -18.49
C GLU A 238 9.06 9.78 -19.40
N GLY A 239 8.24 8.74 -19.22
CA GLY A 239 8.21 7.57 -20.09
C GLY A 239 7.89 7.95 -21.54
N ARG A 240 6.92 8.85 -21.74
CA ARG A 240 6.60 9.42 -23.06
C ARG A 240 7.80 10.13 -23.67
N LYS A 241 8.49 11.00 -22.93
CA LYS A 241 9.71 11.68 -23.45
C LYS A 241 10.78 10.70 -23.90
N ILE A 242 10.96 9.60 -23.16
CA ILE A 242 11.92 8.54 -23.54
C ILE A 242 11.46 7.84 -24.82
N VAL A 243 10.20 7.41 -24.89
CA VAL A 243 9.63 6.78 -26.11
C VAL A 243 9.78 7.71 -27.30
N ASP A 244 9.39 8.98 -27.15
CA ASP A 244 9.45 9.98 -28.19
C ASP A 244 10.91 10.16 -28.67
N TYR A 245 11.88 10.26 -27.75
CA TYR A 245 13.29 10.33 -28.11
C TYR A 245 13.76 9.09 -28.89
N LEU A 246 13.45 7.88 -28.43
CA LEU A 246 13.86 6.64 -29.09
C LEU A 246 13.27 6.55 -30.50
N VAL A 247 11.96 6.77 -30.64
CA VAL A 247 11.26 6.71 -31.93
C VAL A 247 11.80 7.77 -32.89
N GLN A 248 12.06 9.00 -32.42
CA GLN A 248 12.60 10.07 -33.27
C GLN A 248 14.03 9.80 -33.75
N ASN A 249 14.86 9.10 -32.97
CA ASN A 249 16.18 8.67 -33.44
C ASN A 249 16.07 7.57 -34.48
N GLU A 250 15.13 6.65 -34.30
CA GLU A 250 14.93 5.50 -35.19
C GLU A 250 14.25 5.90 -36.50
N LEU A 251 13.39 6.92 -36.50
CA LEU A 251 12.83 7.52 -37.72
C LEU A 251 13.87 8.24 -38.58
N LYS A 252 14.96 8.70 -37.97
CA LYS A 252 16.09 9.36 -38.67
C LYS A 252 17.18 8.37 -39.07
N ARG A 253 17.06 7.09 -38.72
CA ARG A 253 18.06 6.07 -39.06
C ARG A 253 18.05 5.86 -40.58
N GLY A 254 19.23 5.64 -41.15
CA GLY A 254 19.37 5.14 -42.52
C GLY A 254 19.18 3.63 -42.58
N ASP A 255 19.96 2.93 -43.39
CA ASP A 255 19.85 1.46 -43.49
C ASP A 255 20.42 0.72 -42.27
N SER A 256 21.25 1.38 -41.46
CA SER A 256 21.92 0.76 -40.31
C SER A 256 21.13 0.93 -39.00
N PRO A 257 21.06 -0.12 -38.15
CA PRO A 257 20.49 -0.04 -36.81
C PRO A 257 21.18 1.03 -35.94
N THR A 258 20.40 1.75 -35.11
CA THR A 258 20.99 2.58 -34.05
C THR A 258 21.23 1.76 -32.78
N LYS A 259 21.98 2.29 -31.82
CA LYS A 259 22.17 1.68 -30.48
C LYS A 259 20.87 1.50 -29.67
N TYR A 260 19.76 2.08 -30.12
CA TYR A 260 18.44 2.00 -29.48
C TYR A 260 17.51 0.98 -30.13
N SER A 261 17.92 0.40 -31.25
CA SER A 261 17.15 -0.54 -32.07
C SER A 261 16.52 -1.67 -31.24
N GLU A 262 17.34 -2.29 -30.38
CA GLU A 262 16.91 -3.38 -29.52
C GLU A 262 15.86 -2.94 -28.48
N LEU A 263 15.92 -1.70 -28.02
CA LEU A 263 15.01 -1.18 -26.99
C LEU A 263 13.59 -0.96 -27.53
N LEU A 264 13.44 -0.74 -28.84
CA LEU A 264 12.12 -0.55 -29.45
C LEU A 264 11.24 -1.78 -29.34
N HIS A 265 11.80 -2.99 -29.24
CA HIS A 265 11.03 -4.21 -29.00
C HIS A 265 10.34 -4.22 -27.63
N GLY A 266 10.86 -3.46 -26.67
CA GLY A 266 10.23 -3.27 -25.37
C GLY A 266 9.00 -2.35 -25.42
N ILE A 267 8.86 -1.57 -26.49
CA ILE A 267 7.75 -0.63 -26.66
C ILE A 267 6.56 -1.36 -27.28
N LYS A 268 5.58 -1.70 -26.44
CA LYS A 268 4.38 -2.42 -26.87
C LYS A 268 3.29 -1.50 -27.42
N ARG A 269 3.38 -0.19 -27.16
CA ARG A 269 2.37 0.79 -27.53
C ARG A 269 2.98 2.18 -27.75
N ILE A 270 2.61 2.81 -28.85
CA ILE A 270 2.90 4.22 -29.18
C ILE A 270 1.57 4.86 -29.54
N GLU A 271 1.23 5.98 -28.89
CA GLU A 271 -0.04 6.68 -29.14
C GLU A 271 0.25 8.00 -29.85
N GLY A 272 -0.48 8.26 -30.94
CA GLY A 272 -0.44 9.53 -31.69
C GLY A 272 -0.39 9.34 -33.21
N ILE A 273 -1.30 10.02 -33.93
CA ILE A 273 -1.38 9.94 -35.40
C ILE A 273 -0.13 10.51 -36.09
N ASP A 274 0.56 11.45 -35.46
CA ASP A 274 1.79 12.03 -36.00
C ASP A 274 2.90 10.98 -36.13
N TYR A 275 2.98 10.03 -35.20
CA TYR A 275 3.90 8.90 -35.31
C TYR A 275 3.56 8.00 -36.48
N LEU A 276 2.28 7.70 -36.68
CA LEU A 276 1.83 6.91 -37.83
C LEU A 276 2.25 7.58 -39.14
N VAL A 277 1.99 8.87 -39.29
CA VAL A 277 2.35 9.63 -40.51
C VAL A 277 3.86 9.62 -40.73
N GLN A 278 4.65 9.90 -39.68
CA GLN A 278 6.11 9.93 -39.80
C GLN A 278 6.70 8.56 -40.15
N ILE A 279 6.18 7.48 -39.55
CA ILE A 279 6.63 6.12 -39.86
C ILE A 279 6.28 5.76 -41.31
N LEU A 280 5.07 6.08 -41.77
CA LEU A 280 4.66 5.83 -43.16
C LEU A 280 5.52 6.63 -44.16
N GLN A 281 5.88 7.87 -43.83
CA GLN A 281 6.82 8.66 -44.63
C GLN A 281 8.21 8.03 -44.65
N ALA A 282 8.71 7.55 -43.50
CA ALA A 282 10.02 6.91 -43.38
C ALA A 282 10.09 5.56 -44.12
N LEU A 283 8.99 4.81 -44.21
CA LEU A 283 8.92 3.56 -44.99
C LEU A 283 9.06 3.80 -46.50
N GLY A 284 8.70 4.98 -47.00
CA GLY A 284 8.86 5.34 -48.41
C GLY A 284 8.13 4.36 -49.36
N LYS A 285 8.89 3.56 -50.12
CA LYS A 285 8.35 2.56 -51.06
C LYS A 285 8.26 1.15 -50.48
N GLU A 286 8.68 0.95 -49.24
CA GLU A 286 8.62 -0.35 -48.60
C GLU A 286 7.17 -0.77 -48.33
N THR A 287 6.82 -1.99 -48.70
CA THR A 287 5.51 -2.57 -48.42
C THR A 287 5.45 -3.18 -47.03
N LEU A 288 4.30 -3.04 -46.37
CA LEU A 288 3.97 -3.80 -45.17
C LEU A 288 3.49 -5.20 -45.61
N ASP A 289 4.35 -6.20 -45.48
CA ASP A 289 3.99 -7.62 -45.60
C ASP A 289 3.35 -8.13 -44.28
N ARG A 290 2.56 -9.19 -44.36
CA ARG A 290 1.91 -9.88 -43.22
C ARG A 290 2.78 -10.97 -42.59
N ALA A 291 3.96 -11.26 -43.14
CA ALA A 291 4.89 -12.21 -42.57
C ALA A 291 5.46 -11.71 -41.23
N ALA A 292 5.67 -12.62 -40.27
CA ALA A 292 6.33 -12.30 -39.01
C ALA A 292 7.74 -11.76 -39.29
N TYR A 293 7.99 -10.51 -38.93
CA TYR A 293 9.25 -9.85 -39.20
C TYR A 293 10.34 -10.35 -38.25
N TYR A 294 11.47 -10.80 -38.81
CA TYR A 294 12.62 -11.27 -38.05
C TYR A 294 13.39 -10.11 -37.39
N TRP A 295 14.15 -10.47 -36.37
CA TRP A 295 14.57 -9.69 -35.21
C TRP A 295 15.41 -8.41 -35.46
N GLU A 296 16.09 -8.26 -36.60
CA GLU A 296 17.07 -7.16 -36.78
C GLU A 296 16.77 -6.22 -37.97
N GLU A 297 15.99 -6.65 -38.96
CA GLU A 297 15.92 -5.93 -40.25
C GLU A 297 14.78 -4.90 -40.37
N MET A 298 13.70 -4.97 -39.56
CA MET A 298 12.44 -4.26 -39.86
C MET A 298 11.82 -3.47 -38.70
N ILE A 299 12.65 -2.66 -38.03
CA ILE A 299 12.27 -1.84 -36.87
C ILE A 299 11.10 -0.88 -37.16
N LEU A 300 11.10 -0.19 -38.31
CA LEU A 300 10.03 0.75 -38.68
C LEU A 300 8.68 0.01 -38.87
N LYS A 301 8.70 -1.22 -39.37
CA LYS A 301 7.49 -2.04 -39.54
C LYS A 301 6.99 -2.57 -38.20
N ASN A 302 7.89 -2.92 -37.28
CA ASN A 302 7.55 -3.27 -35.91
C ASN A 302 6.94 -2.08 -35.15
N LEU A 303 7.41 -0.85 -35.42
CA LEU A 303 6.79 0.36 -34.87
C LEU A 303 5.34 0.53 -35.36
N CYS A 304 5.03 0.26 -36.64
CA CYS A 304 3.64 0.29 -37.13
C CYS A 304 2.70 -0.68 -36.38
N LEU A 305 3.20 -1.82 -35.90
CA LEU A 305 2.38 -2.84 -35.22
C LEU A 305 2.00 -2.46 -33.79
N VAL A 306 2.62 -1.42 -33.24
CA VAL A 306 2.40 -0.96 -31.87
C VAL A 306 1.75 0.41 -31.78
N ILE A 307 1.26 0.97 -32.91
CA ILE A 307 0.54 2.26 -32.91
C ILE A 307 -0.94 2.05 -32.60
N TYR A 308 -1.49 2.87 -31.71
CA TYR A 308 -2.90 2.85 -31.30
C TYR A 308 -3.54 4.23 -31.30
#